data_AF-A0A661K9U0-F1
#
_entry.id   AF-A0A661K9U0-F1
#
_cell.length_a   1.000
_cell.length_b   1.000
_cell.length_c   1.000
_cell.angle_alpha   90.00
_cell.angle_beta   90.00
_cell.angle_gamma   90.00
#
_symmetry.space_group_name_H-M   'P 1'
#
loop_
_entity.id
_entity.type
_entity.pdbx_description
1 polymer ?
#
loop_
_entity_poly.entity_id
_entity_poly.type
_entity_poly.pdbx_seq_one_letter_code
_entity_poly.pdbx_strand_id
1 'polypeptide(L)'
;LIKDGFFSRTARDVEEVDLILTLTDKEARQWTLPLKVPVYRTPAIFRELVGPKETSISLEVIQPQNGAVYEHEVPESLQGRFTVKGSRITSITATLDGRSLSVSINQAAGTFTAPLEGLENGKYILIVKGRNSAGDEDVEIVSFTVMQPL
;
A
#
# COMPACT_ATOMS: atom_id res chain seq x y z
N LEU A 1 -3.97 -16.08 -31.32
CA LEU A 1 -2.82 -16.83 -30.75
C LEU A 1 -1.55 -16.16 -31.25
N ILE A 2 -0.86 -15.38 -30.42
CA ILE A 2 0.44 -14.80 -30.76
C ILE A 2 1.50 -15.79 -30.28
N LYS A 3 2.34 -16.26 -31.21
CA LYS A 3 3.52 -17.10 -30.95
C LYS A 3 4.72 -16.17 -30.88
N ASP A 4 5.25 -15.92 -29.69
CA ASP A 4 6.54 -15.25 -29.52
C ASP A 4 7.64 -16.32 -29.40
N GLY A 5 8.52 -16.34 -30.41
CA GLY A 5 9.74 -17.15 -30.41
C GLY A 5 10.87 -16.41 -29.71
N PHE A 6 11.44 -17.00 -28.67
CA PHE A 6 12.67 -16.53 -28.04
C PHE A 6 13.85 -17.35 -28.56
N PHE A 7 14.80 -16.70 -29.22
CA PHE A 7 16.11 -17.28 -29.52
C PHE A 7 17.09 -16.89 -28.41
N SER A 8 17.55 -17.86 -27.61
CA SER A 8 18.73 -17.68 -26.76
C SER A 8 19.91 -18.44 -27.36
N ARG A 9 20.87 -17.72 -27.96
CA ARG A 9 22.21 -18.27 -28.22
C ARG A 9 22.98 -18.27 -26.90
N THR A 10 23.27 -19.43 -26.35
CA THR A 10 24.10 -19.58 -25.15
C THR A 10 25.57 -19.55 -25.57
N ALA A 11 26.22 -18.38 -25.50
CA ALA A 11 27.67 -18.33 -25.42
C ALA A 11 28.07 -18.67 -23.99
N ARG A 12 28.81 -19.77 -23.78
CA ARG A 12 29.42 -20.09 -22.48
C ARG A 12 30.71 -19.28 -22.39
N ASP A 13 30.67 -18.14 -21.72
CA ASP A 13 31.92 -17.44 -21.35
C ASP A 13 32.63 -18.28 -20.27
N VAL A 14 33.76 -18.87 -20.65
CA VAL A 14 34.68 -19.57 -19.74
C VAL A 14 35.83 -18.62 -19.47
N GLU A 15 35.99 -18.20 -18.22
CA GLU A 15 37.11 -17.37 -17.77
C GLU A 15 38.07 -18.25 -16.95
N GLU A 16 39.34 -18.32 -17.36
CA GLU A 16 40.40 -18.97 -16.56
C GLU A 16 40.91 -17.97 -15.51
N VAL A 17 40.87 -18.35 -14.24
CA VAL A 17 41.43 -17.54 -13.15
C VAL A 17 42.69 -18.23 -12.63
N ASP A 18 43.78 -17.47 -12.51
CA ASP A 18 45.02 -17.93 -11.88
C ASP A 18 44.91 -17.78 -10.35
N LEU A 19 44.85 -18.90 -9.64
CA LEU A 19 44.99 -18.94 -8.18
C LEU A 19 46.44 -19.20 -7.82
N ILE A 20 47.00 -18.38 -6.94
CA ILE A 20 48.37 -18.56 -6.48
C ILE A 20 48.34 -19.13 -5.06
N LEU A 21 48.76 -20.38 -4.92
CA LEU A 21 48.94 -21.00 -3.61
C LEU A 21 50.37 -20.76 -3.13
N THR A 22 50.47 -20.19 -1.94
CA THR A 22 51.74 -19.93 -1.27
C THR A 22 51.84 -20.82 -0.03
N LEU A 23 52.87 -21.65 0.02
CA LEU A 23 53.18 -22.50 1.16
C LEU A 23 54.46 -22.03 1.82
N THR A 24 54.43 -21.84 3.14
CA THR A 24 55.59 -21.43 3.92
C THR A 24 55.88 -22.49 4.98
N ASP A 25 57.12 -22.98 5.05
CA ASP A 25 57.51 -23.93 6.08
C ASP A 25 57.85 -23.24 7.42
N LYS A 26 58.15 -24.06 8.43
CA LYS A 26 58.55 -23.61 9.77
C LYS A 26 59.88 -22.84 9.80
N GLU A 27 60.67 -22.89 8.73
CA GLU A 27 61.92 -22.14 8.54
C GLU A 27 61.70 -20.88 7.66
N ALA A 28 60.43 -20.51 7.43
CA ALA A 28 60.01 -19.39 6.60
C ALA A 28 60.38 -19.49 5.10
N ARG A 29 60.69 -20.69 4.60
CA ARG A 29 60.90 -20.90 3.16
C ARG A 29 59.55 -20.96 2.45
N GLN A 30 59.44 -20.20 1.37
CA GLN A 30 58.19 -20.02 0.65
C GLN A 30 58.25 -20.65 -0.74
N TRP A 31 57.22 -21.42 -1.08
CA TRP A 31 56.98 -21.92 -2.43
C TRP A 31 55.65 -21.42 -2.96
N THR A 32 55.65 -21.10 -4.25
CA THR A 32 54.49 -20.56 -4.94
C THR A 32 54.11 -21.48 -6.09
N LEU A 33 52.86 -21.92 -6.14
CA LEU A 33 52.33 -22.73 -7.22
C LEU A 33 51.12 -22.02 -7.86
N PRO A 34 51.21 -21.61 -9.14
CA PRO A 34 50.06 -21.10 -9.87
C PRO A 34 49.16 -22.27 -10.31
N LEU A 35 47.87 -22.17 -10.01
CA LEU A 35 46.83 -23.09 -10.43
C LEU A 35 45.86 -22.38 -11.36
N LYS A 36 45.70 -22.91 -12.57
CA LYS A 36 44.68 -22.45 -13.52
C LYS A 36 43.36 -23.12 -13.21
N VAL A 37 42.36 -22.34 -12.78
CA VAL A 37 41.04 -22.87 -12.44
C VAL A 37 39.99 -22.30 -13.40
N PRO A 38 39.27 -23.14 -14.14
CA PRO A 38 38.14 -22.67 -14.94
C PRO A 38 36.99 -22.29 -14.01
N VAL A 39 36.55 -21.03 -14.07
CA VAL A 39 35.40 -20.57 -13.29
C VAL A 39 34.18 -20.56 -14.21
N TYR A 40 33.23 -21.45 -13.93
CA TYR A 40 31.94 -21.46 -14.60
C TYR A 40 31.05 -20.39 -13.97
N ARG A 41 30.97 -19.20 -14.58
CA ARG A 41 29.91 -18.25 -14.22
C ARG A 41 28.61 -18.78 -14.80
N THR A 42 27.75 -19.39 -13.97
CA THR A 42 26.32 -19.32 -14.26
C THR A 42 25.95 -17.84 -14.26
N PRO A 43 25.44 -17.25 -15.34
CA PRO A 43 24.87 -15.91 -15.27
C PRO A 43 23.78 -15.97 -14.20
N ALA A 44 24.01 -15.31 -13.08
CA ALA A 44 22.97 -15.11 -12.09
C ALA A 44 21.89 -14.29 -12.79
N ILE A 45 20.81 -14.94 -13.19
CA ILE A 45 19.60 -14.22 -13.57
C ILE A 45 19.09 -13.64 -12.26
N PHE A 46 19.51 -12.42 -11.94
CA PHE A 46 18.83 -11.59 -10.96
C PHE A 46 17.46 -11.26 -11.54
N ARG A 47 16.49 -12.14 -11.31
CA ARG A 47 15.10 -11.73 -11.32
C ARG A 47 14.96 -10.87 -10.08
N GLU A 48 14.85 -9.57 -10.28
CA GLU A 48 14.34 -8.69 -9.23
C GLU A 48 13.03 -9.32 -8.75
N LEU A 49 13.06 -9.91 -7.56
CA LEU A 49 11.84 -10.28 -6.85
C LEU A 49 11.19 -8.94 -6.54
N VAL A 50 10.35 -8.45 -7.46
CA VAL A 50 9.49 -7.31 -7.19
C VAL A 50 8.73 -7.70 -5.92
N GLY A 51 9.03 -7.01 -4.82
CA GLY A 51 8.35 -7.24 -3.55
C GLY A 51 6.84 -7.14 -3.75
N PRO A 52 6.01 -7.66 -2.83
CA PRO A 52 4.58 -7.46 -2.91
C PRO A 52 4.31 -5.98 -3.15
N LYS A 53 3.53 -5.67 -4.20
CA LYS A 53 3.19 -4.29 -4.54
C LYS A 53 2.60 -3.65 -3.29
N GLU A 54 3.29 -2.66 -2.72
CA GLU A 54 2.78 -1.95 -1.55
C GLU A 54 1.50 -1.20 -1.91
N THR A 55 0.38 -1.66 -1.35
CA THR A 55 -0.91 -1.00 -1.46
C THR A 55 -1.34 -0.47 -0.11
N SER A 56 -2.11 0.61 -0.14
CA SER A 56 -2.73 1.17 1.07
C SER A 56 -4.01 1.92 0.75
N ILE A 57 -4.80 2.15 1.79
CA ILE A 57 -5.95 3.05 1.83
C ILE A 57 -5.87 3.84 3.14
N SER A 58 -6.27 5.10 3.09
CA SER A 58 -6.49 5.93 4.27
C SER A 58 -7.75 6.77 4.06
N LEU A 59 -8.60 6.85 5.07
CA LEU A 59 -9.79 7.68 5.12
C LEU A 59 -9.58 8.83 6.09
N GLU A 60 -10.32 9.91 5.86
CA GLU A 60 -10.44 11.03 6.79
C GLU A 60 -11.85 11.58 6.68
N VAL A 61 -12.55 11.71 7.82
CA VAL A 61 -13.83 12.43 7.87
C VAL A 61 -13.56 13.87 8.27
N ILE A 62 -13.95 14.80 7.40
CA ILE A 62 -13.76 16.25 7.58
C ILE A 62 -14.96 16.86 8.29
N GLN A 63 -16.16 16.41 7.92
CA GLN A 63 -17.41 16.81 8.53
C GLN A 63 -18.34 15.61 8.61
N PRO A 64 -19.02 15.37 9.75
CA PRO A 64 -18.86 16.03 11.04
C PRO A 64 -17.46 15.83 11.64
N GLN A 65 -17.00 16.78 12.46
CA GLN A 65 -15.72 16.68 13.16
C GLN A 65 -15.86 15.79 14.41
N ASN A 66 -14.85 14.95 14.66
CA ASN A 66 -14.86 14.07 15.83
C ASN A 66 -14.80 14.86 17.13
N GLY A 67 -15.74 14.58 18.03
CA GLY A 67 -15.93 15.25 19.31
C GLY A 67 -16.68 16.58 19.23
N ALA A 68 -17.10 17.03 18.05
CA ALA A 68 -17.75 18.34 17.90
C ALA A 68 -19.16 18.38 18.51
N VAL A 69 -19.53 19.57 18.99
CA VAL A 69 -20.88 19.91 19.45
C VAL A 69 -21.43 21.00 18.54
N TYR A 70 -22.54 20.71 17.87
CA TYR A 70 -23.19 21.60 16.92
C TYR A 70 -24.45 22.19 17.53
N GLU A 71 -24.39 23.47 17.92
CA GLU A 71 -25.53 24.19 18.52
C GLU A 71 -26.36 24.94 17.48
N HIS A 72 -25.76 25.37 16.38
CA HIS A 72 -26.41 26.22 15.37
C HIS A 72 -26.20 25.68 13.94
N GLU A 73 -24.99 25.23 13.62
CA GLU A 73 -24.62 24.75 12.28
C GLU A 73 -24.59 23.22 12.25
N VAL A 74 -25.75 22.60 12.34
CA VAL A 74 -25.87 21.14 12.28
C VAL A 74 -25.37 20.64 10.92
N PRO A 75 -24.49 19.62 10.88
CA PRO A 75 -23.93 19.13 9.63
C PRO A 75 -25.01 18.44 8.79
N GLU A 76 -25.33 19.02 7.64
CA GLU A 76 -26.30 18.44 6.70
C GLU A 76 -25.69 17.33 5.82
N SER A 77 -24.37 17.15 5.88
CA SER A 77 -23.67 16.15 5.11
C SER A 77 -22.43 15.62 5.82
N LEU A 78 -22.16 14.34 5.57
CA LEU A 78 -20.85 13.74 5.69
C LEU A 78 -20.00 14.24 4.54
N GLN A 79 -18.79 14.70 4.85
CA GLN A 79 -17.75 15.04 3.90
C GLN A 79 -16.43 14.43 4.38
N GLY A 80 -15.70 13.80 3.47
CA GLY A 80 -14.41 13.24 3.78
C GLY A 80 -13.51 13.07 2.58
N ARG A 81 -12.29 12.62 2.85
CA ARG A 81 -11.22 12.38 1.89
C ARG A 81 -10.69 10.98 2.01
N PHE A 82 -10.10 10.49 0.92
CA PHE A 82 -9.38 9.25 0.92
C PHE A 82 -8.10 9.35 0.09
N THR A 83 -7.10 8.56 0.49
CA THR A 83 -5.88 8.35 -0.28
C THR A 83 -5.69 6.86 -0.52
N VAL A 84 -5.23 6.49 -1.72
CA VAL A 84 -4.85 5.12 -2.05
C VAL A 84 -3.48 5.09 -2.72
N LYS A 85 -2.65 4.11 -2.35
CA LYS A 85 -1.36 3.84 -3.00
C LYS A 85 -1.45 2.50 -3.73
N GLY A 86 -0.98 2.46 -4.98
CA GLY A 86 -0.83 1.21 -5.73
C GLY A 86 -2.14 0.48 -6.12
N SER A 87 -3.31 1.00 -5.77
CA SER A 87 -4.63 0.40 -5.97
C SER A 87 -5.70 1.44 -6.35
N ARG A 88 -6.98 1.06 -6.37
CA ARG A 88 -8.14 1.94 -6.56
C ARG A 88 -9.18 1.69 -5.48
N ILE A 89 -9.92 2.71 -5.05
CA ILE A 89 -11.10 2.49 -4.19
C ILE A 89 -12.13 1.67 -4.94
N THR A 90 -12.68 0.65 -4.27
CA THR A 90 -13.80 -0.15 -4.75
C THR A 90 -15.09 0.18 -4.03
N SER A 91 -15.03 0.56 -2.76
CA SER A 91 -16.21 0.92 -1.97
C SER A 91 -15.86 1.84 -0.82
N ILE A 92 -16.76 2.78 -0.53
CA ILE A 92 -16.84 3.49 0.75
C ILE A 92 -18.29 3.35 1.22
N THR A 93 -18.45 2.91 2.45
CA THR A 93 -19.76 2.76 3.11
C THR A 93 -19.76 3.58 4.38
N ALA A 94 -20.91 4.14 4.74
CA ALA A 94 -21.06 4.90 5.97
C ALA A 94 -22.36 4.51 6.68
N THR A 95 -22.31 4.48 8.01
CA THR A 95 -23.48 4.28 8.88
C THR A 95 -23.51 5.33 9.98
N LEU A 96 -24.66 5.97 10.17
CA LEU A 96 -24.93 6.85 11.30
C LEU A 96 -25.84 6.12 12.29
N ASP A 97 -25.34 5.84 13.50
CA ASP A 97 -26.04 5.05 14.53
C ASP A 97 -26.62 3.72 14.00
N GLY A 98 -25.85 3.09 13.11
CA GLY A 98 -26.24 1.84 12.45
C GLY A 98 -27.13 1.98 11.21
N ARG A 99 -27.67 3.17 10.91
CA ARG A 99 -28.41 3.46 9.66
C ARG A 99 -27.44 3.70 8.51
N SER A 100 -27.56 2.93 7.44
CA SER A 100 -26.75 3.12 6.22
C SER A 100 -27.03 4.46 5.53
N LEU A 101 -25.97 5.11 5.07
CA LEU A 101 -26.02 6.34 4.27
C LEU A 101 -25.71 6.07 2.80
N SER A 102 -26.31 6.84 1.91
CA SER A 102 -26.03 6.80 0.47
C SER A 102 -24.76 7.60 0.14
N VAL A 103 -23.62 6.92 0.14
CA VAL A 103 -22.31 7.54 -0.11
C VAL A 103 -22.07 7.77 -1.61
N SER A 104 -21.71 9.00 -1.97
CA SER A 104 -21.21 9.39 -3.29
C SER A 104 -19.69 9.51 -3.25
N ILE A 105 -18.99 8.87 -4.18
CA ILE A 105 -17.52 8.83 -4.23
C ILE A 105 -17.04 9.58 -5.47
N ASN A 106 -16.16 10.56 -5.28
CA ASN A 106 -15.46 11.23 -6.36
C ASN A 106 -14.01 10.71 -6.42
N GLN A 107 -13.78 9.76 -7.32
CA GLN A 107 -12.48 9.11 -7.52
C GLN A 107 -11.38 10.08 -7.97
N ALA A 108 -11.73 11.10 -8.76
CA ALA A 108 -10.76 12.06 -9.27
C ALA A 108 -10.30 13.05 -8.20
N ALA A 109 -11.22 13.46 -7.32
CA ALA A 109 -10.93 14.40 -6.24
C ALA A 109 -10.42 13.71 -4.96
N GLY A 110 -10.54 12.39 -4.84
CA GLY A 110 -10.21 11.68 -3.61
C GLY A 110 -11.17 12.03 -2.47
N THR A 111 -12.44 12.27 -2.77
CA THR A 111 -13.44 12.70 -1.79
C THR A 111 -14.68 11.80 -1.78
N PHE A 112 -15.38 11.80 -0.65
CA PHE A 112 -16.68 11.17 -0.51
C PHE A 112 -17.64 12.06 0.26
N THR A 113 -18.93 11.94 -0.05
CA THR A 113 -20.00 12.66 0.64
C THR A 113 -21.23 11.79 0.86
N ALA A 114 -22.05 12.12 1.85
CA ALA A 114 -23.39 11.56 2.00
C ALA A 114 -24.30 12.58 2.71
N PRO A 115 -25.59 12.65 2.38
CA PRO A 115 -26.53 13.49 3.14
C PRO A 115 -26.70 12.96 4.56
N LEU A 116 -26.81 13.88 5.53
CA LEU A 116 -27.19 13.61 6.91
C LEU A 116 -28.55 14.26 7.16
N GLU A 117 -29.59 13.44 7.20
CA GLU A 117 -30.97 13.90 7.30
C GLU A 117 -31.57 13.55 8.67
N GLY A 118 -32.41 14.44 9.19
CA GLY A 118 -33.16 14.19 10.42
C GLY A 118 -32.30 14.15 11.68
N LEU A 119 -31.24 14.96 11.73
CA LEU A 119 -30.45 15.14 12.94
C LEU A 119 -31.21 16.00 13.95
N GLU A 120 -31.71 15.36 15.01
CA GLU A 120 -32.27 16.01 16.20
C GLU A 120 -31.21 16.16 17.30
N ASN A 121 -31.58 16.83 18.39
CA ASN A 121 -30.72 16.93 19.57
C ASN A 121 -30.32 15.55 20.10
N GLY A 122 -29.02 15.27 20.15
CA GLY A 122 -28.52 13.95 20.51
C GLY A 122 -27.06 13.75 20.18
N LYS A 123 -26.51 12.63 20.64
CA LYS A 123 -25.16 12.16 20.32
C LYS A 123 -25.26 11.12 19.22
N TYR A 124 -24.42 11.27 18.21
CA TYR A 124 -24.36 10.41 17.05
C TYR A 124 -22.99 9.74 16.93
N ILE A 125 -22.99 8.52 16.38
CA ILE A 125 -21.78 7.78 16.00
C ILE A 125 -21.85 7.51 14.50
N LEU A 126 -20.91 8.11 13.77
CA LEU A 126 -20.69 7.87 12.36
C LEU A 126 -19.52 6.90 12.18
N ILE A 127 -19.74 5.83 11.41
CA ILE A 127 -18.69 4.87 11.05
C ILE A 127 -18.57 4.90 9.53
N VAL A 128 -17.36 5.14 9.03
CA VAL A 128 -17.04 5.11 7.60
C VAL A 128 -16.03 3.98 7.36
N LYS A 129 -16.32 3.12 6.38
CA LYS A 129 -15.44 2.01 5.99
C LYS A 129 -15.10 2.09 4.52
N GLY A 130 -13.82 2.02 4.21
CA GLY A 130 -13.28 2.04 2.86
C GLY A 130 -12.61 0.72 2.52
N ARG A 131 -12.71 0.30 1.26
CA ARG A 131 -11.98 -0.85 0.72
C ARG A 131 -11.39 -0.51 -0.64
N ASN A 132 -10.16 -0.97 -0.89
CA ASN A 132 -9.50 -0.82 -2.18
C ASN A 132 -9.48 -2.16 -2.97
N SER A 133 -9.07 -2.09 -4.24
CA SER A 133 -9.03 -3.23 -5.16
C SER A 133 -7.96 -4.27 -4.83
N ALA A 134 -7.04 -3.97 -3.91
CA ALA A 134 -6.05 -4.91 -3.39
C ALA A 134 -6.56 -5.68 -2.16
N GLY A 135 -7.71 -5.27 -1.61
CA GLY A 135 -8.30 -5.87 -0.41
C GLY A 135 -7.96 -5.13 0.89
N ASP A 136 -7.19 -4.04 0.83
CA ASP A 136 -6.90 -3.22 2.02
C ASP A 136 -8.18 -2.50 2.46
N GLU A 137 -8.32 -2.35 3.77
CA GLU A 137 -9.45 -1.66 4.40
C GLU A 137 -8.96 -0.58 5.35
N ASP A 138 -9.77 0.45 5.49
CA ASP A 138 -9.61 1.44 6.55
C ASP A 138 -10.98 1.83 7.11
N VAL A 139 -11.00 2.20 8.39
CA VAL A 139 -12.22 2.49 9.14
C VAL A 139 -12.02 3.74 9.98
N GLU A 140 -12.84 4.76 9.70
CA GLU A 140 -12.92 5.98 10.50
C GLU A 140 -14.17 5.95 11.38
N ILE A 141 -14.02 6.27 12.67
CA ILE A 141 -15.15 6.41 13.60
C ILE A 141 -15.15 7.83 14.16
N VAL A 142 -16.28 8.51 13.98
CA VAL A 142 -16.51 9.89 14.39
C VAL A 142 -17.71 9.93 15.32
N SER A 143 -17.56 10.58 16.46
CA SER A 143 -18.69 10.92 17.34
C SER A 143 -18.93 12.41 17.33
N PHE A 144 -20.18 12.85 17.35
CA PHE A 144 -20.54 14.27 17.43
C PHE A 144 -21.88 14.44 18.13
N THR A 145 -22.16 15.65 18.60
CA THR A 145 -23.40 15.99 19.31
C THR A 145 -24.12 17.12 18.59
N VAL A 146 -25.43 17.00 18.46
CA VAL A 146 -26.33 18.10 18.05
C VAL A 146 -27.05 18.60 19.29
N MET A 147 -27.02 19.91 19.52
CA MET A 147 -27.62 20.56 20.68
C MET A 147 -28.21 21.91 20.27
N GLN A 148 -29.26 21.87 19.44
CA GLN A 148 -29.99 23.04 19.01
C GLN A 148 -30.82 23.62 20.16
N PRO A 149 -30.82 24.96 20.33
CA PRO A 149 -31.72 25.61 21.26
C PRO A 149 -33.18 25.38 20.86
N LEU A 150 -34.04 25.16 21.86
CA LEU A 150 -35.50 25.03 21.72
C LEU A 150 -36.16 26.36 21.35
#